data_AF-A0A3A8P056-F1
#
_entry.id   AF-A0A3A8P056-F1
#
_cell.length_a   1.000
_cell.length_b   1.000
_cell.length_c   1.000
_cell.angle_alpha   90.00
_cell.angle_beta   90.00
_cell.angle_gamma   90.00
#
_symmetry.space_group_name_H-M   'P 1'
#
loop_
_entity.id
_entity.type
_entity.pdbx_description
1 polymer ?
#
loop_
_entity_poly.entity_id
_entity_poly.type
_entity_poly.pdbx_seq_one_letter_code
_entity_poly.pdbx_strand_id
1 'polypeptide(L)' 'MSTAPNLSPREPAGAAPAHRPEMDDAPPLLGSWRNIYIVVLGIFVLFVAVFWVLTEAYA' A
#
# COMPACT_ATOMS: atom_id res chain seq x y z
N MET A 1 -44.00 12.97 -38.51
CA MET A 1 -42.52 12.87 -38.61
C MET A 1 -41.94 13.68 -37.46
N SER A 2 -41.35 13.02 -36.46
CA SER A 2 -40.86 13.63 -35.22
C SER A 2 -39.34 13.55 -35.22
N THR A 3 -38.66 14.68 -35.44
CA THR A 3 -37.20 14.79 -35.39
C THR A 3 -36.79 15.37 -34.04
N ALA A 4 -36.62 14.51 -33.04
CA ALA A 4 -35.93 14.87 -31.81
C ALA A 4 -34.41 14.66 -32.03
N PRO A 5 -33.54 15.64 -31.71
CA PRO A 5 -32.10 15.44 -31.79
C PRO A 5 -31.66 14.45 -30.71
N ASN A 6 -30.87 13.44 -31.08
CA ASN A 6 -30.28 12.49 -30.15
C ASN A 6 -29.23 13.21 -29.28
N LEU A 7 -29.66 13.74 -28.14
CA LEU A 7 -28.77 14.25 -27.10
C LEU A 7 -28.27 13.07 -26.27
N SER A 8 -27.40 12.24 -26.84
CA SER A 8 -26.56 11.38 -26.01
C SER A 8 -25.70 12.30 -25.13
N PRO A 9 -25.73 12.18 -23.79
CA PRO A 9 -24.74 12.84 -22.95
C PRO A 9 -23.37 12.38 -23.44
N ARG A 10 -22.57 13.31 -23.99
CA ARG A 10 -21.18 13.02 -24.34
C ARG A 10 -20.48 12.74 -23.02
N GLU A 11 -20.35 11.47 -22.68
CA GLU A 11 -19.49 11.02 -21.60
C GLU A 11 -18.11 11.67 -21.86
N PRO A 12 -17.58 12.47 -20.94
CA PRO A 12 -16.30 13.12 -21.17
C PRO A 12 -15.24 12.03 -21.23
N ALA A 13 -14.85 11.65 -22.44
CA ALA A 13 -13.76 10.74 -22.77
C ALA A 13 -12.38 11.36 -22.42
N GLY A 14 -12.23 11.86 -21.19
CA GLY A 14 -11.11 12.74 -20.83
C GLY A 14 -11.00 13.08 -19.35
N ALA A 15 -11.49 12.24 -18.45
CA ALA A 15 -10.98 12.23 -17.08
C ALA A 15 -10.13 10.98 -16.92
N ALA A 16 -8.85 11.05 -17.33
CA ALA A 16 -7.84 10.18 -16.74
C ALA A 16 -8.05 10.22 -15.22
N PRO A 17 -8.00 9.07 -14.52
CA PRO A 17 -8.28 9.06 -13.08
C PRO A 17 -7.41 10.13 -12.44
N ALA A 18 -8.04 11.13 -11.83
CA ALA A 18 -7.33 12.13 -11.06
C ALA A 18 -6.43 11.36 -10.10
N HIS A 19 -5.12 11.58 -10.18
CA HIS A 19 -4.21 11.16 -9.14
C HIS A 19 -4.84 11.65 -7.83
N ARG A 20 -5.31 10.71 -7.00
CA ARG A 20 -5.98 11.01 -5.74
C ARG A 20 -4.89 11.18 -4.69
N PRO A 21 -4.45 12.42 -4.37
CA PRO A 21 -3.43 12.65 -3.35
C PRO A 21 -3.93 12.29 -1.95
N GLU A 22 -5.22 12.01 -1.76
CA GLU A 22 -5.78 11.53 -0.49
C GLU A 22 -5.35 10.09 -0.11
N MET A 23 -4.64 9.37 -1.00
CA MET A 23 -3.83 8.21 -0.63
C MET A 23 -2.34 8.56 -0.73
N ASP A 24 -1.97 9.75 -0.24
CA ASP A 24 -0.58 10.03 0.08
C ASP A 24 -0.10 8.93 1.02
N ASP A 25 1.02 8.35 0.64
CA ASP A 25 1.85 7.40 1.37
C ASP A 25 2.33 8.04 2.68
N ALA A 26 1.41 8.40 3.57
CA ALA A 26 1.65 9.13 4.81
C ALA A 26 2.85 8.44 5.47
N PRO A 27 4.01 9.12 5.53
CA PRO A 27 5.26 8.44 5.75
C PRO A 27 5.09 7.71 7.08
N PRO A 28 5.12 6.37 7.10
CA PRO A 28 5.04 5.65 8.35
C PRO A 28 6.09 6.25 9.27
N LEU A 29 5.90 6.24 10.59
CA LEU A 29 6.75 6.90 11.61
C LEU A 29 8.28 6.80 11.41
N LEU A 30 8.76 5.87 10.56
CA LEU A 30 10.14 5.60 10.15
C LEU A 30 10.53 6.06 8.72
N GLY A 31 9.69 6.83 8.02
CA GLY A 31 9.87 7.25 6.62
C GLY A 31 9.83 6.06 5.64
N SER A 32 8.81 5.98 4.78
CA SER A 32 8.61 4.92 3.77
C SER A 32 8.33 3.50 4.29
N TRP A 33 7.42 2.79 3.62
CA TRP A 33 7.05 1.39 3.88
C TRP A 33 8.23 0.43 3.89
N ARG A 34 9.26 0.71 3.07
CA ARG A 34 10.49 -0.09 3.04
C ARG A 34 11.16 -0.18 4.40
N ASN A 35 11.19 0.91 5.17
CA ASN A 35 11.87 0.95 6.46
C ASN A 35 11.11 0.12 7.50
N ILE A 36 9.77 0.14 7.47
CA ILE A 36 8.95 -0.77 8.28
C ILE A 36 9.29 -2.22 7.94
N TYR A 37 9.33 -2.60 6.66
CA TYR A 37 9.62 -3.99 6.29
C TYR A 37 10.99 -4.44 6.80
N ILE A 38 12.01 -3.59 6.71
CA ILE A 38 13.35 -3.88 7.24
C ILE A 38 13.32 -4.06 8.76
N VAL A 39 12.61 -3.18 9.49
CA VAL A 39 12.51 -3.28 10.96
C VAL A 39 11.78 -4.56 11.38
N VAL A 40 10.64 -4.87 10.76
CA VAL A 40 9.86 -6.08 11.05
C VAL A 40 10.69 -7.33 10.75
N LEU A 41 11.39 -7.35 9.61
CA LEU A 41 12.27 -8.47 9.25
C LEU A 41 13.42 -8.62 10.26
N GLY A 42 14.03 -7.52 10.70
CA GLY A 42 15.09 -7.54 11.72
C GLY A 42 14.61 -8.08 13.06
N ILE A 43 13.43 -7.64 13.54
CA ILE A 43 12.82 -8.15 14.77
C ILE A 43 12.51 -9.65 14.64
N PHE A 44 12.00 -10.09 13.49
CA PHE A 44 11.74 -11.51 13.25
C PHE A 44 13.02 -12.35 13.34
N VAL A 45 14.10 -11.96 12.65
CA VAL A 45 15.39 -12.67 12.71
C VAL A 45 15.96 -12.68 14.13
N LEU A 46 15.81 -11.56 14.88
CA LEU A 46 16.20 -11.49 16.28
C LEU A 46 15.44 -12.53 17.12
N PHE A 47 14.11 -12.63 16.95
CA PHE A 47 13.34 -13.64 17.67
C PHE A 47 13.77 -15.06 17.32
N VAL A 48 13.99 -15.36 16.04
CA VAL A 48 14.50 -16.67 15.61
C VAL A 48 15.83 -16.99 16.32
N ALA A 49 16.76 -16.03 16.37
CA ALA A 49 18.04 -16.22 17.05
C ALA A 49 17.88 -16.42 18.56
N VAL A 50 17.02 -15.63 19.22
CA VAL A 50 16.75 -15.77 20.66
C VAL A 50 16.15 -17.14 20.97
N PHE A 51 15.13 -17.56 20.21
CA PHE A 51 14.52 -18.87 20.40
C PHE A 51 15.47 -20.00 20.08
N TRP A 52 16.31 -19.87 19.05
CA TRP A 52 17.36 -20.85 18.75
C TRP A 52 18.30 -21.05 19.94
N VAL A 53 18.83 -19.96 20.49
CA VAL A 53 19.73 -20.00 21.65
C VAL A 53 19.02 -20.60 22.87
N LEU A 54 17.75 -20.24 23.08
CA LEU A 54 16.96 -20.80 24.18
C LEU A 54 16.73 -22.30 24.00
N THR A 55 16.42 -22.77 22.79
CA THR A 55 16.29 -24.19 22.49
C THR A 55 17.61 -24.91 22.73
N GLU A 56 18.72 -24.40 22.21
CA GLU A 56 20.05 -25.00 22.41
C GLU A 56 20.46 -25.07 23.89
N ALA A 57 20.11 -24.06 24.69
CA ALA A 57 20.50 -24.00 26.10
C ALA A 57 19.68 -24.93 27.01
N TYR A 58 18.49 -25.34 26.59
CA TYR A 58 17.53 -26.08 27.43
C TYR A 58 17.02 -27.41 26.84
N ALA A 59 17.35 -27.73 25.60
CA ALA A 59 17.10 -29.04 24.98
C ALA A 59 18.20 -30.05 25.35
#